data_AF-A0A098YB99-F1
#
_entry.id   AF-A0A098YB99-F1
#
_cell.length_a   1.000
_cell.length_b   1.000
_cell.length_c   1.000
_cell.angle_alpha   90.00
_cell.angle_beta   90.00
_cell.angle_gamma   90.00
#
_symmetry.space_group_name_H-M   'P 1'
#
loop_
_entity.id
_entity.type
_entity.pdbx_description
1 polymer ?
#
loop_
_entity_poly.entity_id
_entity_poly.type
_entity_poly.pdbx_seq_one_letter_code
_entity_poly.pdbx_strand_id
1 'polypeptide(L)'
;MTADVGQAVADRLHRIAERARPADDDRTAARAVALDRHRRRRAGSWTAGALAVVLLGTGASLARSAVTEPAAAPTPAPVTSTYVAPRPPELVEAPTRGSLADDEEFLAAMAAAPWTGPVGPDGEVVDWGLPAPEPGTQRVLYAADVPGGDRWAVVTARSGKEWIWAWFIGPRGAEPAEMTFTNGYMPLGVRERLALVGASAETGPLVVLGEPGLEVEYSPSLDRAPNGELVRDFTPLPVVDGVPLGVVDIPVTWNAGEVRVTSGVGQQPVYPVFGGRPPSWPAFPTGPVDEALVAPCLEQLGLDVQTGSGLSWEEPEQLSSAEEAAREHEIAACFRAAEP
;
A
#
# COMPACT_ATOMS: atom_id res chain seq x y z
N MET A 1 -45.06 21.19 -6.24
CA MET A 1 -43.88 21.37 -5.36
C MET A 1 -42.58 20.84 -6.01
N THR A 2 -42.45 20.81 -7.34
CA THR A 2 -41.26 20.32 -8.06
C THR A 2 -40.45 21.44 -8.74
N ALA A 3 -40.98 22.67 -8.78
CA ALA A 3 -40.29 23.83 -9.36
C ALA A 3 -39.08 24.29 -8.53
N ASP A 4 -39.04 23.95 -7.24
CA ASP A 4 -38.06 24.49 -6.28
C ASP A 4 -36.67 23.82 -6.40
N VAL A 5 -36.64 22.52 -6.72
CA VAL A 5 -35.39 21.77 -6.87
C VAL A 5 -34.64 22.19 -8.14
N GLY A 6 -35.36 22.43 -9.24
CA GLY A 6 -34.74 22.89 -10.49
C GLY A 6 -34.09 24.26 -10.35
N GLN A 7 -34.72 25.16 -9.58
CA GLN A 7 -34.21 26.49 -9.33
C GLN A 7 -32.98 26.46 -8.40
N ALA A 8 -33.02 25.65 -7.35
CA ALA A 8 -31.89 25.46 -6.44
C ALA A 8 -30.64 24.86 -7.14
N VAL A 9 -30.85 23.93 -8.08
CA VAL A 9 -29.76 23.37 -8.91
C VAL A 9 -29.20 24.42 -9.86
N ALA A 10 -30.05 25.18 -10.54
CA ALA A 10 -29.61 26.25 -11.43
C ALA A 10 -28.79 27.32 -10.69
N ASP A 11 -29.24 27.76 -9.51
CA ASP A 11 -28.56 28.74 -8.68
C ASP A 11 -27.23 28.22 -8.11
N ARG A 12 -27.13 26.91 -7.86
CA ARG A 12 -25.87 26.28 -7.44
C ARG A 12 -24.88 26.21 -8.60
N LEU A 13 -25.33 25.84 -9.80
CA LEU A 13 -24.49 25.79 -11.00
C LEU A 13 -24.00 27.19 -11.39
N HIS A 14 -24.85 28.22 -11.29
CA HIS A 14 -24.46 29.59 -11.57
C HIS A 14 -23.37 30.10 -10.61
N ARG A 15 -23.50 29.81 -9.30
CA ARG A 15 -22.46 30.15 -8.30
C ARG A 15 -21.15 29.41 -8.51
N ILE A 16 -21.18 28.18 -9.02
CA ILE A 16 -19.96 27.43 -9.37
C ILE A 16 -19.30 28.06 -10.60
N ALA A 17 -20.08 28.41 -11.62
CA ALA A 17 -19.60 29.06 -12.83
C ALA A 17 -18.98 30.45 -12.54
N GLU A 18 -19.55 31.23 -11.63
CA GLU A 18 -18.99 32.53 -11.21
C GLU A 18 -17.68 32.41 -10.42
N ARG A 19 -17.47 31.31 -9.69
CA ARG A 19 -16.21 31.03 -8.97
C ARG A 19 -15.14 30.41 -9.84
N ALA A 20 -15.54 29.73 -10.91
CA ALA A 20 -14.61 29.29 -11.94
C ALA A 20 -14.05 30.55 -12.61
N ARG A 21 -12.87 30.99 -12.16
CA ARG A 21 -12.12 32.04 -12.84
C ARG A 21 -12.01 31.67 -14.33
N PRO A 22 -12.16 32.64 -15.25
CA PRO A 22 -11.85 32.40 -16.66
C PRO A 22 -10.48 31.72 -16.74
N ALA A 23 -10.39 30.63 -17.51
CA ALA A 23 -9.13 29.92 -17.71
C ALA A 23 -8.17 30.88 -18.42
N ASP A 24 -7.33 31.54 -17.64
CA ASP A 24 -6.49 32.64 -18.11
C ASP A 24 -5.15 32.16 -18.69
N ASP A 25 -5.06 30.89 -19.11
CA ASP A 25 -3.91 30.44 -19.89
C ASP A 25 -4.23 29.39 -20.97
N ASP A 26 -3.54 29.54 -22.11
CA ASP A 26 -3.50 28.56 -23.20
C ASP A 26 -2.87 27.22 -22.73
N ARG A 27 -2.27 27.17 -21.54
CA ARG A 27 -1.58 25.98 -21.01
C ARG A 27 -2.57 24.94 -20.48
N THR A 28 -3.72 25.35 -19.95
CA THR A 28 -4.74 24.44 -19.43
C THR A 28 -5.40 23.65 -20.57
N ALA A 29 -5.72 24.33 -21.66
CA ALA A 29 -6.23 23.68 -22.88
C ALA A 29 -5.18 22.74 -23.50
N ALA A 30 -3.91 23.16 -23.55
CA ALA A 30 -2.82 22.32 -24.04
C ALA A 30 -2.62 21.05 -23.19
N ARG A 31 -2.76 21.15 -21.86
CA ARG A 31 -2.64 20.02 -20.93
C ARG A 31 -3.78 19.02 -21.07
N ALA A 32 -5.02 19.50 -21.24
CA ALA A 32 -6.17 18.66 -21.50
C ALA A 32 -6.05 17.89 -22.84
N VAL A 33 -5.58 18.56 -23.90
CA VAL A 33 -5.35 17.93 -25.21
C VAL A 33 -4.18 16.93 -25.17
N ALA A 34 -3.14 17.20 -24.37
CA ALA A 34 -2.03 16.27 -24.19
C ALA A 34 -2.46 14.99 -23.47
N LEU A 35 -3.28 15.10 -22.43
CA LEU A 35 -3.87 13.96 -21.72
C LEU A 35 -4.79 13.12 -22.62
N ASP A 36 -5.66 13.76 -23.42
CA ASP A 36 -6.53 13.04 -24.36
C ASP A 36 -5.74 12.28 -25.44
N ARG A 37 -4.70 12.91 -26.03
CA ARG A 37 -3.83 12.22 -27.00
C ARG A 37 -3.09 11.04 -26.40
N HIS A 38 -2.63 11.16 -25.15
CA HIS A 38 -1.93 10.09 -24.47
C HIS A 38 -2.85 8.90 -24.19
N ARG A 39 -4.10 9.16 -23.74
CA ARG A 39 -5.13 8.14 -23.54
C ARG A 39 -5.49 7.42 -24.84
N ARG A 40 -5.69 8.15 -25.95
CA ARG A 40 -6.02 7.55 -27.26
C ARG A 40 -4.91 6.66 -27.82
N ARG A 41 -3.64 7.05 -27.64
CA ARG A 41 -2.51 6.22 -28.10
C ARG A 41 -2.42 4.90 -27.35
N ARG A 42 -2.76 4.87 -26.06
CA ARG A 42 -2.78 3.65 -25.24
C ARG A 42 -3.99 2.76 -25.52
N ALA A 43 -5.15 3.34 -25.78
CA ALA A 43 -6.35 2.56 -26.14
C ALA A 43 -6.21 1.80 -27.47
N GLY A 44 -5.34 2.26 -28.39
CA GLY A 44 -5.14 1.63 -29.70
C GLY A 44 -4.30 0.35 -29.72
N SER A 45 -3.59 -0.01 -28.64
CA SER A 45 -2.65 -1.15 -28.65
C SER A 45 -3.23 -2.48 -28.16
N TRP A 46 -4.49 -2.51 -27.68
CA TRP A 46 -5.06 -3.69 -27.01
C TRP A 46 -5.92 -4.60 -27.89
N THR A 47 -6.22 -4.21 -29.13
CA THR A 47 -7.15 -4.98 -30.00
C THR A 47 -6.51 -6.13 -30.77
N ALA A 48 -5.19 -6.34 -30.71
CA ALA A 48 -4.51 -7.40 -31.46
C ALA A 48 -4.33 -8.73 -30.69
N GLY A 49 -4.50 -8.76 -29.35
CA GLY A 49 -4.14 -9.94 -28.53
C GLY A 49 -5.29 -10.91 -28.18
N ALA A 50 -6.54 -10.47 -28.26
CA ALA A 50 -7.67 -11.20 -27.65
C ALA A 50 -8.19 -12.41 -28.45
N LEU A 51 -7.72 -12.64 -29.69
CA LEU A 51 -8.28 -13.70 -30.55
C LEU A 51 -7.60 -15.08 -30.39
N ALA A 52 -6.51 -15.20 -29.62
CA ALA A 52 -5.71 -16.44 -29.56
C ALA A 52 -6.08 -17.41 -28.43
N VAL A 53 -6.79 -16.97 -27.37
CA VAL A 53 -6.99 -17.79 -26.15
C VAL A 53 -8.26 -18.64 -26.18
N VAL A 54 -9.24 -18.33 -27.04
CA VAL A 54 -10.54 -19.04 -27.07
C VAL A 54 -10.46 -20.44 -27.72
N LEU A 55 -9.38 -20.78 -28.43
CA LEU A 55 -9.29 -22.03 -29.19
C LEU A 55 -8.72 -23.26 -28.44
N LEU A 56 -8.29 -23.14 -27.17
CA LEU A 56 -7.65 -24.26 -26.44
C LEU A 56 -8.48 -24.86 -25.29
N GLY A 57 -9.71 -24.40 -25.05
CA GLY A 57 -10.51 -24.78 -23.88
C GLY A 57 -11.56 -25.87 -24.07
N THR A 58 -11.39 -26.82 -25.00
CA THR A 58 -12.34 -27.94 -25.18
C THR A 58 -11.62 -29.29 -25.25
N GLY A 59 -11.47 -29.94 -24.08
CA GLY A 59 -11.04 -31.34 -24.07
C GLY A 59 -10.65 -31.88 -22.71
N ALA A 60 -11.62 -32.39 -21.95
CA ALA A 60 -11.54 -33.71 -21.28
C ALA A 60 -12.70 -33.90 -20.30
N SER A 61 -13.61 -34.77 -20.72
CA SER A 61 -14.78 -35.27 -20.01
C SER A 61 -14.41 -36.28 -18.91
N LEU A 62 -15.25 -36.29 -17.87
CA LEU A 62 -15.84 -37.48 -17.22
C LEU A 62 -14.91 -38.64 -16.79
N ALA A 63 -14.68 -38.74 -15.48
CA ALA A 63 -14.50 -40.04 -14.80
C ALA A 63 -15.15 -40.01 -13.41
N ARG A 64 -16.36 -40.57 -13.31
CA ARG A 64 -16.97 -41.00 -12.03
C ARG A 64 -16.30 -42.31 -11.63
N SER A 65 -15.61 -42.34 -10.50
CA SER A 65 -15.15 -43.58 -9.88
C SER A 65 -16.00 -43.92 -8.67
N ALA A 66 -16.33 -45.21 -8.60
CA ALA A 66 -17.26 -45.84 -7.67
C ALA A 66 -16.82 -45.72 -6.21
N VAL A 67 -17.82 -45.61 -5.34
CA VAL A 67 -17.69 -45.74 -3.88
C VAL A 67 -17.48 -47.22 -3.57
N THR A 68 -16.26 -47.56 -3.13
CA THR A 68 -15.92 -48.89 -2.58
C THR A 68 -15.90 -48.78 -1.06
N GLU A 69 -16.61 -49.71 -0.43
CA GLU A 69 -16.79 -49.91 1.00
C GLU A 69 -15.44 -50.09 1.74
N PRO A 70 -15.23 -49.47 2.93
CA PRO A 70 -13.92 -49.39 3.55
C PRO A 70 -13.52 -50.70 4.23
N ALA A 71 -12.43 -51.30 3.75
CA ALA A 71 -11.71 -52.34 4.47
C ALA A 71 -11.03 -51.76 5.72
N ALA A 72 -11.10 -52.49 6.84
CA ALA A 72 -10.51 -52.10 8.11
C ALA A 72 -9.04 -51.70 7.96
N ALA A 73 -8.75 -50.44 8.27
CA ALA A 73 -7.44 -49.84 8.07
C ALA A 73 -6.41 -50.46 9.03
N PRO A 74 -5.23 -50.87 8.55
CA PRO A 74 -4.12 -51.24 9.41
C PRO A 74 -3.72 -50.04 10.27
N THR A 75 -3.52 -50.29 11.57
CA THR A 75 -3.02 -49.30 12.53
C THR A 75 -1.79 -48.61 11.96
N PRO A 76 -1.82 -47.29 11.68
CA PRO A 76 -0.69 -46.60 11.08
C PRO A 76 0.49 -46.66 12.06
N ALA A 77 1.63 -47.12 11.55
CA ALA A 77 2.90 -47.00 12.26
C ALA A 77 3.14 -45.52 12.62
N PRO A 78 3.73 -45.22 13.79
CA PRO A 78 3.98 -43.85 14.20
C PRO A 78 4.81 -43.14 13.12
N VAL A 79 4.18 -42.18 12.44
CA VAL A 79 4.82 -41.37 11.42
C VAL A 79 5.77 -40.44 12.17
N THR A 80 7.06 -40.75 12.12
CA THR A 80 8.10 -39.86 12.65
C THR A 80 8.19 -38.67 11.70
N SER A 81 7.33 -37.67 11.91
CA SER A 81 7.38 -36.40 11.19
C SER A 81 8.73 -35.77 11.48
N THR A 82 9.66 -35.89 10.53
CA THR A 82 10.95 -35.21 10.62
C THR A 82 10.65 -33.73 10.44
N TYR A 83 10.75 -32.95 11.51
CA TYR A 83 10.58 -31.50 11.44
C TYR A 83 11.68 -30.94 10.53
N VAL A 84 11.30 -30.51 9.34
CA VAL A 84 12.16 -29.73 8.45
C VAL A 84 11.98 -28.29 8.86
N ALA A 85 13.05 -27.63 9.31
CA ALA A 85 13.01 -26.21 9.62
C ALA A 85 12.57 -25.42 8.37
N PRO A 86 11.70 -24.40 8.50
CA PRO A 86 11.31 -23.57 7.38
C PRO A 86 12.55 -22.99 6.68
N ARG A 87 12.58 -23.07 5.34
CA ARG A 87 13.61 -22.42 4.55
C ARG A 87 13.53 -20.90 4.77
N PRO A 88 14.66 -20.18 4.90
CA PRO A 88 14.65 -18.72 4.96
C PRO A 88 13.91 -18.12 3.75
N PRO A 89 13.24 -16.96 3.90
CA PRO A 89 12.67 -16.25 2.77
C PRO A 89 13.75 -15.95 1.72
N GLU A 90 13.40 -16.04 0.43
CA GLU A 90 14.36 -15.83 -0.66
C GLU A 90 14.98 -14.43 -0.61
N LEU A 91 14.19 -13.44 -0.17
CA LEU A 91 14.65 -12.07 0.03
C LEU A 91 15.80 -11.97 1.06
N VAL A 92 15.79 -12.81 2.10
CA VAL A 92 16.82 -12.83 3.15
C VAL A 92 18.13 -13.43 2.64
N GLU A 93 18.07 -14.35 1.68
CA GLU A 93 19.25 -14.98 1.10
C GLU A 93 19.91 -14.07 0.03
N ALA A 94 19.12 -13.20 -0.62
CA ALA A 94 19.57 -12.31 -1.69
C ALA A 94 20.65 -11.30 -1.23
N PRO A 95 21.59 -10.90 -2.12
CA PRO A 95 22.52 -9.80 -1.85
C PRO A 95 21.79 -8.49 -1.55
N THR A 96 22.44 -7.61 -0.79
CA THR A 96 21.97 -6.23 -0.59
C THR A 96 21.85 -5.53 -1.94
N ARG A 97 20.80 -4.73 -2.13
CA ARG A 97 20.57 -3.93 -3.35
C ARG A 97 20.47 -2.45 -3.06
N GLY A 98 20.54 -1.65 -4.11
CA GLY A 98 20.48 -0.19 -4.04
C GLY A 98 21.85 0.47 -4.17
N SER A 99 21.86 1.79 -4.28
CA SER A 99 23.07 2.57 -4.58
C SER A 99 24.15 2.52 -3.50
N LEU A 100 23.84 2.03 -2.30
CA LEU A 100 24.76 1.86 -1.17
C LEU A 100 25.05 0.38 -0.87
N ALA A 101 24.75 -0.53 -1.80
CA ALA A 101 24.96 -1.96 -1.60
C ALA A 101 26.44 -2.37 -1.44
N ASP A 102 27.36 -1.55 -1.93
CA ASP A 102 28.82 -1.78 -1.83
C ASP A 102 29.46 -0.98 -0.67
N ASP A 103 28.69 -0.22 0.11
CA ASP A 103 29.18 0.56 1.25
C ASP A 103 29.19 -0.30 2.52
N GLU A 104 30.21 -1.15 2.66
CA GLU A 104 30.29 -2.12 3.77
C GLU A 104 30.23 -1.46 5.16
N GLU A 105 30.78 -0.25 5.32
CA GLU A 105 30.76 0.47 6.60
C GLU A 105 29.35 0.93 6.95
N PHE A 106 28.64 1.54 6.00
CA PHE A 106 27.25 1.92 6.17
C PHE A 106 26.36 0.71 6.45
N LEU A 107 26.54 -0.38 5.70
CA LEU A 107 25.74 -1.60 5.85
C LEU A 107 25.96 -2.26 7.22
N ALA A 108 27.21 -2.33 7.71
CA ALA A 108 27.52 -2.88 9.03
C ALA A 108 26.89 -2.03 10.15
N ALA A 109 26.98 -0.71 10.04
CA ALA A 109 26.38 0.21 11.01
C ALA A 109 24.85 0.12 11.00
N MET A 110 24.21 0.03 9.82
CA MET A 110 22.77 -0.16 9.71
C MET A 110 22.30 -1.50 10.26
N ALA A 111 23.06 -2.59 10.06
CA ALA A 111 22.75 -3.88 10.68
C ALA A 111 22.81 -3.81 12.22
N ALA A 112 23.66 -2.94 12.77
CA ALA A 112 23.76 -2.70 14.22
C ALA A 112 22.78 -1.63 14.75
N ALA A 113 22.03 -0.96 13.87
CA ALA A 113 21.14 0.13 14.26
C ALA A 113 20.05 -0.35 15.24
N PRO A 114 19.68 0.46 16.24
CA PRO A 114 18.64 0.10 17.19
C PRO A 114 17.26 0.07 16.51
N TRP A 115 16.49 -0.99 16.75
CA TRP A 115 15.10 -1.12 16.30
C TRP A 115 14.16 -0.54 17.35
N THR A 116 14.43 0.70 17.76
CA THR A 116 13.63 1.43 18.74
C THR A 116 12.74 2.42 18.04
N GLY A 117 11.46 2.46 18.44
CA GLY A 117 10.54 3.49 18.01
C GLY A 117 11.02 4.90 18.35
N PRO A 118 10.38 5.95 17.79
CA PRO A 118 10.66 7.31 18.20
C PRO A 118 10.47 7.45 19.73
N VAL A 119 11.32 8.28 20.32
CA VAL A 119 11.16 8.68 21.72
C VAL A 119 10.02 9.70 21.78
N GLY A 120 8.96 9.38 22.50
CA GLY A 120 7.82 10.28 22.72
C GLY A 120 8.22 11.54 23.50
N PRO A 121 7.32 12.55 23.57
CA PRO A 121 7.58 13.80 24.27
C PRO A 121 7.95 13.61 25.75
N ASP A 122 7.48 12.52 26.36
CA ASP A 122 7.74 12.18 27.76
C ASP A 122 9.05 11.39 27.96
N GLY A 123 9.83 11.17 26.90
CA GLY A 123 11.07 10.41 26.95
C GLY A 123 10.88 8.89 26.88
N GLU A 124 9.64 8.41 26.79
CA GLU A 124 9.34 6.98 26.63
C GLU A 124 9.58 6.55 25.17
N VAL A 125 10.31 5.47 24.98
CA VAL A 125 10.42 4.80 23.68
C VAL A 125 9.08 4.13 23.40
N VAL A 126 8.49 4.38 22.24
CA VAL A 126 7.30 3.65 21.82
C VAL A 126 7.64 2.17 21.70
N ASP A 127 7.21 1.39 22.71
CA ASP A 127 7.25 -0.06 22.67
C ASP A 127 6.04 -0.55 21.87
N TRP A 128 6.31 -1.05 20.66
CA TRP A 128 5.29 -1.63 19.80
C TRP A 128 4.80 -2.99 20.30
N GLY A 129 5.29 -3.48 21.45
CA GLY A 129 4.90 -4.75 22.06
C GLY A 129 5.41 -5.96 21.29
N LEU A 130 6.40 -5.75 20.43
CA LEU A 130 6.91 -6.76 19.54
C LEU A 130 8.21 -7.38 20.12
N PRO A 131 8.54 -8.65 19.79
CA PRO A 131 9.75 -9.32 20.28
C PRO A 131 11.04 -8.84 19.60
N ALA A 132 11.97 -8.31 20.41
CA ALA A 132 13.24 -7.77 19.98
C ALA A 132 14.03 -8.72 19.03
N PRO A 133 14.73 -8.18 18.01
CA PRO A 133 15.51 -9.00 17.09
C PRO A 133 16.64 -9.74 17.82
N GLU A 134 16.89 -10.98 17.41
CA GLU A 134 17.99 -11.80 17.90
C GLU A 134 19.33 -11.11 17.57
N PRO A 135 20.20 -10.83 18.55
CA PRO A 135 21.46 -10.15 18.31
C PRO A 135 22.36 -10.90 17.31
N GLY A 136 22.93 -10.17 16.34
CA GLY A 136 23.84 -10.71 15.34
C GLY A 136 23.15 -11.42 14.17
N THR A 137 21.82 -11.37 14.09
CA THR A 137 21.04 -11.91 12.96
C THR A 137 20.60 -10.83 11.97
N GLN A 138 20.88 -9.56 12.28
CA GLN A 138 20.52 -8.43 11.47
C GLN A 138 21.28 -8.44 10.13
N ARG A 139 20.57 -8.18 9.04
CA ARG A 139 21.12 -8.07 7.68
C ARG A 139 20.41 -6.96 6.92
N VAL A 140 21.17 -6.14 6.20
CA VAL A 140 20.59 -5.13 5.30
C VAL A 140 20.16 -5.79 3.99
N LEU A 141 18.91 -5.59 3.59
CA LEU A 141 18.35 -6.08 2.33
C LEU A 141 18.44 -5.03 1.21
N TYR A 142 18.35 -3.77 1.59
CA TYR A 142 18.36 -2.62 0.69
C TYR A 142 18.98 -1.41 1.39
N ALA A 143 19.79 -0.65 0.66
CA ALA A 143 20.27 0.67 1.07
C ALA A 143 20.50 1.56 -0.15
N ALA A 144 19.87 2.72 -0.20
CA ALA A 144 20.06 3.66 -1.30
C ALA A 144 19.69 5.10 -0.91
N ASP A 145 20.22 6.04 -1.69
CA ASP A 145 19.65 7.38 -1.81
C ASP A 145 18.51 7.34 -2.84
N VAL A 146 17.30 7.70 -2.42
CA VAL A 146 16.09 7.63 -3.26
C VAL A 146 15.76 9.00 -3.90
N PRO A 147 14.97 9.02 -5.00
CA PRO A 147 14.44 10.27 -5.54
C PRO A 147 13.72 11.11 -4.48
N GLY A 148 13.89 12.44 -4.53
CA GLY A 148 13.43 13.35 -3.47
C GLY A 148 14.54 13.70 -2.46
N GLY A 149 15.60 12.89 -2.42
CA GLY A 149 16.81 13.17 -1.66
C GLY A 149 16.92 12.39 -0.37
N ASP A 150 15.90 11.66 0.09
CA ASP A 150 16.03 10.86 1.30
C ASP A 150 16.96 9.66 1.11
N ARG A 151 17.44 9.11 2.22
CA ARG A 151 18.22 7.87 2.27
C ARG A 151 17.40 6.80 2.97
N TRP A 152 17.24 5.65 2.34
CA TRP A 152 16.39 4.56 2.83
C TRP A 152 17.20 3.29 3.00
N ALA A 153 16.90 2.52 4.04
CA ALA A 153 17.43 1.19 4.25
C ALA A 153 16.37 0.21 4.77
N VAL A 154 16.51 -1.07 4.42
CA VAL A 154 15.71 -2.17 5.00
C VAL A 154 16.63 -3.12 5.70
N VAL A 155 16.35 -3.38 6.97
CA VAL A 155 17.08 -4.37 7.77
C VAL A 155 16.13 -5.50 8.11
N THR A 156 16.57 -6.74 7.94
CA THR A 156 15.88 -7.94 8.44
C THR A 156 16.63 -8.54 9.61
N ALA A 157 15.94 -9.27 10.48
CA ALA A 157 16.53 -9.99 11.59
C ALA A 157 15.66 -11.21 11.94
N ARG A 158 16.19 -12.13 12.74
CA ARG A 158 15.38 -13.21 13.33
C ARG A 158 14.69 -12.73 14.59
N SER A 159 13.50 -13.26 14.83
CA SER A 159 12.81 -13.18 16.13
C SER A 159 12.22 -14.56 16.44
N GLY A 160 12.97 -15.37 17.19
CA GLY A 160 12.65 -16.77 17.46
C GLY A 160 12.69 -17.62 16.18
N LYS A 161 11.50 -18.03 15.71
CA LYS A 161 11.35 -18.87 14.51
C LYS A 161 11.01 -18.08 13.25
N GLU A 162 10.75 -16.79 13.39
CA GLU A 162 10.30 -15.93 12.31
C GLU A 162 11.41 -14.98 11.88
N TRP A 163 11.30 -14.50 10.65
CA TRP A 163 12.07 -13.36 10.17
C TRP A 163 11.19 -12.12 10.30
N ILE A 164 11.79 -11.01 10.70
CA ILE A 164 11.16 -9.71 10.79
C ILE A 164 11.96 -8.71 9.95
N TRP A 165 11.34 -7.61 9.56
CA TRP A 165 12.00 -6.56 8.78
C TRP A 165 11.58 -5.16 9.24
N ALA A 166 12.43 -4.17 9.00
CA ALA A 166 12.25 -2.77 9.39
C ALA A 166 12.74 -1.81 8.31
N TRP A 167 11.99 -0.73 8.05
CA TRP A 167 12.45 0.41 7.24
C TRP A 167 13.11 1.46 8.12
N PHE A 168 14.22 1.99 7.62
CA PHE A 168 14.93 3.13 8.17
C PHE A 168 14.97 4.23 7.10
N ILE A 169 14.64 5.46 7.49
CA ILE A 169 14.60 6.62 6.60
C ILE A 169 15.39 7.76 7.26
N GLY A 170 16.26 8.40 6.50
CA GLY A 170 16.98 9.60 6.89
C GLY A 170 17.01 10.63 5.76
N PRO A 171 17.48 11.86 6.04
CA PRO A 171 17.70 12.86 5.01
C PRO A 171 18.79 12.44 4.01
N ARG A 172 19.03 13.29 3.00
CA ARG A 172 20.07 13.05 2.00
C ARG A 172 21.44 12.90 2.62
N GLY A 173 22.12 11.81 2.26
CA GLY A 173 23.47 11.58 2.76
C GLY A 173 23.51 11.26 4.26
N ALA A 174 22.38 10.92 4.88
CA ALA A 174 22.31 10.60 6.29
C ALA A 174 23.32 9.51 6.65
N GLU A 175 24.04 9.74 7.73
CA GLU A 175 24.84 8.71 8.37
C GLU A 175 23.91 7.69 9.07
N PRO A 176 24.35 6.45 9.34
CA PRO A 176 23.52 5.43 9.98
C PRO A 176 22.86 5.88 11.30
N ALA A 177 23.51 6.77 12.06
CA ALA A 177 22.99 7.30 13.33
C ALA A 177 21.88 8.35 13.13
N GLU A 178 21.74 8.91 11.92
CA GLU A 178 20.72 9.89 11.54
C GLU A 178 19.50 9.22 10.89
N MET A 179 19.59 7.92 10.59
CA MET A 179 18.51 7.12 10.04
C MET A 179 17.48 6.81 11.12
N THR A 180 16.20 7.06 10.83
CA THR A 180 15.10 6.85 11.77
C THR A 180 14.29 5.62 11.39
N PHE A 181 14.08 4.74 12.37
CA PHE A 181 13.14 3.63 12.26
C PHE A 181 11.72 4.16 12.03
N THR A 182 11.12 3.87 10.87
CA THR A 182 9.87 4.53 10.44
C THR A 182 8.62 3.68 10.70
N ASN A 183 8.74 2.35 10.62
CA ASN A 183 7.59 1.46 10.65
C ASN A 183 7.85 0.38 11.69
N GLY A 184 6.85 0.02 12.51
CA GLY A 184 6.90 -1.20 13.31
C GLY A 184 7.35 -2.39 12.46
N TYR A 185 8.15 -3.29 13.03
CA TYR A 185 8.64 -4.41 12.24
C TYR A 185 7.54 -5.44 12.01
N MET A 186 7.51 -5.99 10.81
CA MET A 186 6.49 -6.94 10.37
C MET A 186 7.14 -8.31 10.16
N PRO A 187 6.40 -9.42 10.41
CA PRO A 187 6.83 -10.74 9.99
C PRO A 187 7.11 -10.77 8.50
N LEU A 188 8.20 -11.43 8.11
CA LEU A 188 8.59 -11.64 6.73
C LEU A 188 8.19 -13.05 6.29
N GLY A 189 7.12 -13.12 5.48
CA GLY A 189 6.73 -14.36 4.81
C GLY A 189 7.76 -14.85 3.78
N VAL A 190 7.69 -16.12 3.40
CA VAL A 190 8.63 -16.76 2.47
C VAL A 190 8.70 -16.06 1.10
N ARG A 191 7.58 -15.49 0.65
CA ARG A 191 7.41 -14.76 -0.62
C ARG A 191 6.94 -13.33 -0.39
N GLU A 192 7.23 -12.79 0.79
CA GLU A 192 6.83 -11.45 1.15
C GLU A 192 7.54 -10.44 0.24
N ARG A 193 6.79 -9.45 -0.22
CA ARG A 193 7.30 -8.34 -1.03
C ARG A 193 7.05 -7.07 -0.26
N LEU A 194 8.08 -6.25 -0.14
CA LEU A 194 8.04 -5.04 0.66
C LEU A 194 7.85 -3.86 -0.27
N ALA A 195 6.94 -2.97 0.05
CA ALA A 195 6.80 -1.70 -0.66
C ALA A 195 6.74 -0.55 0.35
N LEU A 196 7.49 0.50 0.09
CA LEU A 196 7.47 1.74 0.88
C LEU A 196 7.27 2.93 -0.06
N VAL A 197 6.30 3.78 0.27
CA VAL A 197 6.06 5.07 -0.38
C VAL A 197 6.43 6.20 0.59
N GLY A 198 7.24 7.15 0.15
CA GLY A 198 7.58 8.36 0.91
C GLY A 198 6.47 9.40 0.75
N ALA A 199 5.67 9.60 1.78
CA ALA A 199 4.37 10.27 1.70
C ALA A 199 4.39 11.74 2.20
N SER A 200 5.57 12.37 2.23
CA SER A 200 5.76 13.71 2.80
C SER A 200 5.34 14.87 1.88
N ALA A 201 4.98 14.59 0.63
CA ALA A 201 4.56 15.58 -0.39
C ALA A 201 3.48 14.98 -1.31
N GLU A 202 2.98 15.72 -2.30
CA GLU A 202 2.00 15.21 -3.28
C GLU A 202 2.55 14.09 -4.18
N THR A 203 3.87 14.06 -4.36
CA THR A 203 4.60 12.99 -5.04
C THR A 203 5.75 12.54 -4.15
N GLY A 204 6.14 11.27 -4.23
CA GLY A 204 7.28 10.77 -3.47
C GLY A 204 7.90 9.50 -4.03
N PRO A 205 9.06 9.08 -3.51
CA PRO A 205 9.69 7.84 -3.92
C PRO A 205 8.84 6.62 -3.52
N LEU A 206 8.80 5.62 -4.39
CA LEU A 206 8.29 4.27 -4.12
C LEU A 206 9.42 3.28 -4.39
N VAL A 207 9.77 2.48 -3.38
CA VAL A 207 10.70 1.34 -3.48
C VAL A 207 9.92 0.05 -3.29
N VAL A 208 10.12 -0.93 -4.18
CA VAL A 208 9.53 -2.28 -4.05
C VAL A 208 10.62 -3.35 -4.03
N LEU A 209 10.72 -4.10 -2.95
CA LEU A 209 11.65 -5.20 -2.76
C LEU A 209 10.94 -6.53 -2.89
N GLY A 210 11.48 -7.38 -3.75
CA GLY A 210 11.06 -8.76 -3.92
C GLY A 210 12.16 -9.56 -4.57
N GLU A 211 11.77 -10.59 -5.31
CA GLU A 211 12.68 -11.42 -6.09
C GLU A 211 13.42 -10.59 -7.16
N PRO A 212 14.64 -10.96 -7.58
CA PRO A 212 15.33 -10.27 -8.68
C PRO A 212 14.55 -10.33 -10.00
N GLY A 213 14.57 -9.24 -10.77
CA GLY A 213 13.84 -9.15 -12.06
C GLY A 213 12.34 -8.88 -11.92
N LEU A 214 11.88 -8.45 -10.73
CA LEU A 214 10.50 -8.06 -10.48
C LEU A 214 10.04 -6.97 -11.47
N GLU A 215 8.94 -7.22 -12.16
CA GLU A 215 8.22 -6.18 -12.90
C GLU A 215 7.10 -5.64 -12.03
N VAL A 216 7.08 -4.32 -11.86
CA VAL A 216 6.14 -3.66 -10.96
C VAL A 216 5.43 -2.52 -11.68
N GLU A 217 4.13 -2.43 -11.42
CA GLU A 217 3.32 -1.29 -11.81
C GLU A 217 2.65 -0.69 -10.57
N TYR A 218 2.35 0.60 -10.61
CA TYR A 218 1.72 1.32 -9.52
C TYR A 218 0.50 2.11 -10.00
N SER A 219 -0.57 2.11 -9.21
CA SER A 219 -1.75 2.96 -9.39
C SER A 219 -2.00 3.75 -8.10
N PRO A 220 -2.02 5.09 -8.12
CA PRO A 220 -2.28 5.90 -6.93
C PRO A 220 -3.75 5.94 -6.51
N SER A 221 -4.67 5.56 -7.40
CA SER A 221 -6.12 5.68 -7.21
C SER A 221 -6.90 4.51 -7.80
N LEU A 222 -8.12 4.35 -7.30
CA LEU A 222 -9.22 3.60 -7.89
C LEU A 222 -10.28 4.62 -8.33
N ASP A 223 -10.45 4.82 -9.62
CA ASP A 223 -11.25 5.91 -10.17
C ASP A 223 -12.56 5.41 -10.77
N ARG A 224 -13.61 6.24 -10.71
CA ARG A 224 -14.89 5.94 -11.37
C ARG A 224 -14.85 6.37 -12.82
N ALA A 225 -14.91 5.41 -13.74
CA ALA A 225 -15.04 5.65 -15.17
C ALA A 225 -16.41 6.26 -15.52
N PRO A 226 -16.59 6.88 -16.71
CA PRO A 226 -17.86 7.51 -17.10
C PRO A 226 -19.07 6.57 -17.15
N ASN A 227 -18.83 5.26 -17.27
CA ASN A 227 -19.88 4.22 -17.22
C ASN A 227 -20.24 3.80 -15.78
N GLY A 228 -19.60 4.38 -14.77
CA GLY A 228 -19.80 4.09 -13.35
C GLY A 228 -18.91 2.98 -12.80
N GLU A 229 -18.16 2.25 -13.65
CA GLU A 229 -17.25 1.19 -13.20
C GLU A 229 -16.01 1.77 -12.50
N LEU A 230 -15.49 1.04 -11.52
CA LEU A 230 -14.24 1.39 -10.86
C LEU A 230 -13.06 0.81 -11.64
N VAL A 231 -12.09 1.66 -11.97
CA VAL A 231 -10.93 1.32 -12.80
C VAL A 231 -9.65 1.85 -12.18
N ARG A 232 -8.53 1.21 -12.50
CA ARG A 232 -7.19 1.64 -12.08
C ARG A 232 -6.31 1.86 -13.31
N ASP A 233 -5.53 2.93 -13.28
CA ASP A 233 -4.52 3.24 -14.28
C ASP A 233 -3.13 2.91 -13.72
N PHE A 234 -2.60 1.75 -14.12
CA PHE A 234 -1.28 1.30 -13.67
C PHE A 234 -0.16 1.91 -14.53
N THR A 235 0.90 2.37 -13.86
CA THR A 235 2.13 2.87 -14.49
C THR A 235 3.31 1.98 -14.11
N PRO A 236 4.06 1.42 -15.07
CA PRO A 236 5.27 0.65 -14.78
C PRO A 236 6.32 1.47 -14.04
N LEU A 237 6.94 0.88 -13.02
CA LEU A 237 8.08 1.47 -12.32
C LEU A 237 9.39 1.12 -13.04
N PRO A 238 10.33 2.07 -13.17
CA PRO A 238 11.66 1.75 -13.65
C PRO A 238 12.42 0.91 -12.61
N VAL A 239 13.36 0.10 -13.10
CA VAL A 239 14.26 -0.70 -12.25
C VAL A 239 15.61 0.02 -12.16
N VAL A 240 16.02 0.35 -10.94
CA VAL A 240 17.30 0.99 -10.61
C VAL A 240 18.04 0.07 -9.65
N ASP A 241 19.29 -0.29 -9.96
CA ASP A 241 20.11 -1.19 -9.15
C ASP A 241 19.41 -2.52 -8.77
N GLY A 242 18.64 -3.07 -9.72
CA GLY A 242 17.90 -4.32 -9.54
C GLY A 242 16.66 -4.22 -8.65
N VAL A 243 16.19 -3.01 -8.38
CA VAL A 243 15.02 -2.70 -7.55
C VAL A 243 14.05 -1.78 -8.30
N PRO A 244 12.76 -2.13 -8.42
CA PRO A 244 11.74 -1.19 -8.86
C PRO A 244 11.68 0.04 -7.95
N LEU A 245 12.02 1.20 -8.52
CA LEU A 245 12.17 2.46 -7.81
C LEU A 245 11.75 3.63 -8.71
N GLY A 246 10.81 4.45 -8.27
CA GLY A 246 10.38 5.64 -9.02
C GLY A 246 9.74 6.71 -8.14
N VAL A 247 9.51 7.89 -8.70
CA VAL A 247 8.65 8.91 -8.10
C VAL A 247 7.22 8.65 -8.55
N VAL A 248 6.30 8.59 -7.59
CA VAL A 248 4.88 8.33 -7.83
C VAL A 248 4.01 9.39 -7.18
N ASP A 249 2.79 9.56 -7.69
CA ASP A 249 1.76 10.34 -7.01
C ASP A 249 1.38 9.64 -5.69
N ILE A 250 1.22 10.41 -4.63
CA ILE A 250 0.79 9.90 -3.33
C ILE A 250 -0.71 9.65 -3.35
N PRO A 251 -1.19 8.51 -2.83
CA PRO A 251 -2.60 8.18 -2.88
C PRO A 251 -3.41 9.12 -1.97
N VAL A 252 -4.61 9.48 -2.44
CA VAL A 252 -5.47 10.45 -1.75
C VAL A 252 -6.02 9.95 -0.42
N THR A 253 -6.05 8.62 -0.22
CA THR A 253 -6.34 7.91 1.04
C THR A 253 -5.26 6.86 1.30
N TRP A 254 -5.20 6.32 2.52
CA TRP A 254 -4.18 5.33 2.91
C TRP A 254 -4.19 4.06 2.04
N ASN A 255 -5.36 3.62 1.61
CA ASN A 255 -5.59 2.36 0.91
C ASN A 255 -5.80 2.52 -0.62
N ALA A 256 -5.83 3.76 -1.14
CA ALA A 256 -6.06 4.00 -2.56
C ALA A 256 -4.91 3.51 -3.46
N GLY A 257 -3.67 3.55 -2.96
CA GLY A 257 -2.49 3.13 -3.69
C GLY A 257 -2.37 1.62 -3.81
N GLU A 258 -2.17 1.10 -5.03
CA GLU A 258 -1.96 -0.32 -5.30
C GLU A 258 -0.66 -0.54 -6.07
N VAL A 259 0.21 -1.40 -5.52
CA VAL A 259 1.38 -1.93 -6.22
C VAL A 259 1.02 -3.28 -6.80
N ARG A 260 1.18 -3.44 -8.11
CA ARG A 260 0.99 -4.71 -8.81
C ARG A 260 2.33 -5.29 -9.18
N VAL A 261 2.54 -6.53 -8.77
CA VAL A 261 3.70 -7.30 -9.20
C VAL A 261 3.27 -8.26 -10.29
N THR A 262 3.90 -8.16 -11.45
CA THR A 262 3.73 -9.15 -12.52
C THR A 262 4.82 -10.18 -12.36
N SER A 263 4.45 -11.38 -11.89
CA SER A 263 5.33 -12.55 -11.85
C SER A 263 4.78 -13.61 -12.79
N GLY A 264 5.64 -14.53 -13.25
CA GLY A 264 5.20 -15.70 -14.04
C GLY A 264 4.19 -16.62 -13.32
N VAL A 265 3.89 -16.36 -12.03
CA VAL A 265 2.99 -17.14 -11.17
C VAL A 265 1.64 -16.42 -10.94
N GLY A 266 1.42 -15.27 -11.57
CA GLY A 266 0.20 -14.47 -11.45
C GLY A 266 0.44 -13.07 -10.88
N GLN A 267 -0.65 -12.29 -10.84
CA GLN A 267 -0.67 -10.95 -10.25
C GLN A 267 -1.04 -11.07 -8.78
N GLN A 268 -0.22 -10.46 -7.92
CA GLN A 268 -0.53 -10.31 -6.50
C GLN A 268 -0.40 -8.83 -6.13
N PRO A 269 -1.40 -8.25 -5.45
CA PRO A 269 -1.26 -6.91 -4.92
C PRO A 269 -0.22 -6.92 -3.80
N VAL A 270 0.60 -5.88 -3.76
CA VAL A 270 1.47 -5.55 -2.63
C VAL A 270 0.93 -4.25 -2.06
N TYR A 271 0.64 -4.25 -0.76
CA TYR A 271 0.16 -3.06 -0.08
C TYR A 271 1.37 -2.24 0.40
N PRO A 272 1.59 -1.04 -0.15
CA PRO A 272 2.70 -0.22 0.28
C PRO A 272 2.49 0.25 1.73
N VAL A 273 3.56 0.26 2.49
CA VAL A 273 3.62 1.03 3.73
C VAL A 273 4.00 2.47 3.39
N PHE A 274 3.58 3.42 4.21
CA PHE A 274 3.89 4.83 4.01
C PHE A 274 4.90 5.31 5.06
N GLY A 275 5.96 5.95 4.57
CA GLY A 275 6.83 6.76 5.41
C GLY A 275 6.31 8.20 5.43
N GLY A 276 5.93 8.69 6.61
CA GLY A 276 5.32 10.02 6.76
C GLY A 276 3.80 10.02 6.59
N ARG A 277 3.22 11.22 6.53
CA ARG A 277 1.77 11.42 6.40
C ARG A 277 1.49 12.46 5.32
N PRO A 278 0.72 12.12 4.28
CA PRO A 278 0.26 13.07 3.28
C PRO A 278 -0.52 14.22 3.93
N PRO A 279 -0.27 15.47 3.51
CA PRO A 279 -1.01 16.63 4.03
C PRO A 279 -2.52 16.56 3.80
N SER A 280 -2.96 15.81 2.78
CA SER A 280 -4.37 15.67 2.43
C SER A 280 -5.14 14.74 3.36
N TRP A 281 -4.48 13.82 4.06
CA TRP A 281 -5.19 12.82 4.86
C TRP A 281 -5.78 13.45 6.12
N PRO A 282 -7.06 13.22 6.43
CA PRO A 282 -7.68 13.82 7.60
C PRO A 282 -6.98 13.37 8.88
N ALA A 283 -6.73 14.34 9.77
CA ALA A 283 -6.30 14.07 11.14
C ALA A 283 -7.50 13.60 11.97
N PHE A 284 -7.42 12.36 12.45
CA PHE A 284 -8.27 11.85 13.52
C PHE A 284 -7.71 12.31 14.87
N PRO A 285 -8.59 12.63 15.84
CA PRO A 285 -8.25 12.73 17.25
C PRO A 285 -7.36 11.57 17.71
N THR A 286 -6.30 11.86 18.47
CA THR A 286 -5.48 10.84 19.13
C THR A 286 -5.91 10.60 20.58
N GLY A 287 -6.82 11.44 21.11
CA GLY A 287 -7.38 11.32 22.45
C GLY A 287 -8.62 10.41 22.50
N PRO A 288 -9.16 10.16 23.71
CA PRO A 288 -10.43 9.46 23.87
C PRO A 288 -11.55 10.28 23.20
N VAL A 289 -12.47 9.58 22.52
CA VAL A 289 -13.67 10.18 21.92
C VAL A 289 -14.92 9.63 22.58
N ASP A 290 -15.97 10.45 22.67
CA ASP A 290 -17.27 9.99 23.16
C ASP A 290 -18.00 9.21 22.05
N GLU A 291 -17.96 7.87 22.13
CA GLU A 291 -18.61 6.99 21.15
C GLU A 291 -20.13 7.28 21.01
N ALA A 292 -20.79 7.76 22.08
CA ALA A 292 -22.22 8.09 22.03
C ALA A 292 -22.52 9.32 21.17
N LEU A 293 -21.53 10.18 20.93
CA LEU A 293 -21.62 11.31 20.01
C LEU A 293 -21.17 10.94 18.60
N VAL A 294 -20.12 10.12 18.47
CA VAL A 294 -19.59 9.73 17.15
C VAL A 294 -20.53 8.78 16.41
N ALA A 295 -21.06 7.74 17.07
CA ALA A 295 -21.83 6.70 16.40
C ALA A 295 -23.05 7.25 15.63
N PRO A 296 -23.94 8.10 16.20
CA PRO A 296 -25.06 8.65 15.45
C PRO A 296 -24.64 9.56 14.29
N CYS A 297 -23.46 10.19 14.37
CA CYS A 297 -22.91 11.00 13.28
C CYS A 297 -22.46 10.11 12.11
N LEU A 298 -21.78 9.00 12.40
CA LEU A 298 -21.35 8.02 11.40
C LEU A 298 -22.55 7.31 10.74
N GLU A 299 -23.59 6.96 11.51
CA GLU A 299 -24.84 6.41 10.98
C GLU A 299 -25.54 7.39 10.01
N GLN A 300 -25.49 8.69 10.29
CA GLN A 300 -26.03 9.72 9.38
C GLN A 300 -25.25 9.83 8.06
N LEU A 301 -23.98 9.43 8.05
CA LEU A 301 -23.20 9.27 6.81
C LEU A 301 -23.57 7.98 6.05
N GLY A 302 -24.43 7.13 6.61
CA GLY A 302 -24.84 5.85 6.03
C GLY A 302 -23.81 4.74 6.24
N LEU A 303 -23.02 4.81 7.31
CA LEU A 303 -22.10 3.75 7.74
C LEU A 303 -22.83 2.76 8.65
N ASP A 304 -22.46 1.47 8.54
CA ASP A 304 -22.95 0.45 9.46
C ASP A 304 -22.08 0.46 10.72
N VAL A 305 -22.58 1.03 11.81
CA VAL A 305 -21.82 1.27 13.05
C VAL A 305 -22.09 0.18 14.08
N GLN A 306 -21.03 -0.34 14.70
CA GLN A 306 -21.11 -1.26 15.84
C GLN A 306 -20.45 -0.62 17.06
N THR A 307 -21.10 -0.78 18.22
CA THR A 307 -20.61 -0.29 19.52
C THR A 307 -20.58 -1.45 20.51
N GLY A 308 -19.66 -1.40 21.49
CA GLY A 308 -19.60 -2.38 22.59
C GLY A 308 -18.18 -2.73 23.06
N SER A 309 -17.30 -3.15 22.14
CA SER A 309 -15.88 -3.41 22.42
C SER A 309 -14.96 -2.29 21.89
N GLY A 310 -15.55 -1.13 21.63
CA GLY A 310 -14.99 -0.05 20.83
C GLY A 310 -15.91 0.30 19.67
N LEU A 311 -15.76 1.51 19.15
CA LEU A 311 -16.43 1.97 17.94
C LEU A 311 -15.79 1.33 16.69
N SER A 312 -16.57 0.59 15.90
CA SER A 312 -16.19 0.13 14.57
C SER A 312 -17.29 0.47 13.56
N TRP A 313 -16.93 0.56 12.28
CA TRP A 313 -17.88 0.84 11.21
C TRP A 313 -17.46 0.14 9.92
N GLU A 314 -18.45 -0.14 9.06
CA GLU A 314 -18.24 -0.67 7.72
C GLU A 314 -18.91 0.23 6.67
N GLU A 315 -18.31 0.27 5.49
CA GLU A 315 -18.87 0.96 4.33
C GLU A 315 -19.66 -0.04 3.46
N PRO A 316 -20.93 0.23 3.13
CA PRO A 316 -21.78 -0.74 2.43
C PRO A 316 -21.47 -0.86 0.93
N GLU A 317 -20.75 0.10 0.35
CA GLU A 317 -20.48 0.19 -1.07
C GLU A 317 -19.01 0.48 -1.36
N GLN A 318 -18.52 -0.01 -2.50
CA GLN A 318 -17.18 0.32 -2.96
C GLN A 318 -17.14 1.73 -3.56
N LEU A 319 -16.34 2.59 -2.93
CA LEU A 319 -16.11 3.96 -3.36
C LEU A 319 -14.89 4.05 -4.30
N SER A 320 -14.90 5.05 -5.17
CA SER A 320 -13.64 5.51 -5.78
C SER A 320 -12.78 6.21 -4.73
N SER A 321 -11.47 6.28 -4.95
CA SER A 321 -10.54 6.90 -3.99
C SER A 321 -10.87 8.36 -3.69
N ALA A 322 -11.45 9.11 -4.64
CA ALA A 322 -11.89 10.49 -4.41
C ALA A 322 -13.16 10.56 -3.55
N GLU A 323 -14.10 9.64 -3.74
CA GLU A 323 -15.32 9.52 -2.93
C GLU A 323 -14.95 9.06 -1.50
N GLU A 324 -14.04 8.11 -1.37
CA GLU A 324 -13.50 7.61 -0.11
C GLU A 324 -12.75 8.73 0.65
N ALA A 325 -11.89 9.50 -0.02
CA ALA A 325 -11.21 10.63 0.61
C ALA A 325 -12.21 11.67 1.16
N ALA A 326 -13.26 12.00 0.39
CA ALA A 326 -14.31 12.89 0.87
C ALA A 326 -15.04 12.29 2.09
N ARG A 327 -15.31 10.98 2.06
CA ARG A 327 -15.94 10.25 3.16
C ARG A 327 -15.06 10.25 4.42
N GLU A 328 -13.76 9.98 4.31
CA GLU A 328 -12.83 10.03 5.44
C GLU A 328 -12.78 11.43 6.08
N HIS A 329 -12.88 12.51 5.30
CA HIS A 329 -12.96 13.87 5.83
C HIS A 329 -14.24 14.12 6.65
N GLU A 330 -15.38 13.60 6.18
CA GLU A 330 -16.66 13.67 6.90
C GLU A 330 -16.62 12.84 8.19
N ILE A 331 -16.09 11.61 8.12
CA ILE A 331 -15.88 10.75 9.30
C ILE A 331 -15.00 11.48 10.31
N ALA A 332 -13.84 12.01 9.89
CA ALA A 332 -12.94 12.72 10.79
C ALA A 332 -13.58 13.98 11.41
N ALA A 333 -14.54 14.61 10.73
CA ALA A 333 -15.32 15.71 11.29
C ALA A 333 -16.24 15.25 12.42
N CYS A 334 -16.87 14.07 12.31
CA CYS A 334 -17.63 13.46 13.40
C CYS A 334 -16.76 13.23 14.64
N PHE A 335 -15.55 12.68 14.45
CA PHE A 335 -14.63 12.45 15.57
C PHE A 335 -14.18 13.74 16.25
N ARG A 336 -13.80 14.78 15.48
CA ARG A 336 -13.42 16.09 16.05
C ARG A 336 -14.55 16.76 16.82
N ALA A 337 -15.80 16.57 16.39
CA ALA A 337 -16.96 17.12 17.09
C ALA A 337 -17.24 16.42 18.43
N ALA A 338 -16.65 15.25 18.66
CA ALA A 338 -16.79 14.45 19.89
C ALA A 338 -15.54 14.48 20.79
N GLU A 339 -14.55 15.33 20.49
CA GLU A 339 -13.47 15.64 21.41
C GLU A 339 -14.02 16.50 22.58
N PRO A 340 -13.63 16.21 23.84
CA PRO A 340 -14.17 16.87 25.03
C PRO A 340 -13.78 18.34 25.22
#